data_AF-A0A8T4PUT8-F1
#
_entry.id   AF-A0A8T4PUT8-F1
#
_cell.length_a   1.000
_cell.length_b   1.000
_cell.length_c   1.000
_cell.angle_alpha   90.00
_cell.angle_beta   90.00
_cell.angle_gamma   90.00
#
_symmetry.space_group_name_H-M   'P 1'
#
loop_
_entity.id
_entity.type
_entity.pdbx_description
1 polymer ?
#
loop_
_entity_poly.entity_id
_entity_poly.type
_entity_poly.pdbx_seq_one_letter_code
_entity_poly.pdbx_strand_id
1 'polypeptide(L)' 'MATTIQVNESTVERLKYFKNYTKESYDEIINKLMDEREEGALSDETLRDIAAGLKGVREGKGTPLEDVAKEFGVKL' A
#
# COMPACT_ATOMS: atom_id res chain seq x y z
N MET A 1 17.12 -12.62 13.33
CA MET A 1 18.33 -13.36 12.92
C MET A 1 18.32 -13.39 11.40
N ALA A 2 19.42 -13.07 10.73
CA ALA A 2 19.46 -13.03 9.27
C ALA A 2 20.15 -14.29 8.73
N THR A 3 19.57 -14.86 7.67
CA THR A 3 20.12 -16.00 6.94
C THR A 3 20.40 -15.57 5.51
N THR A 4 21.46 -16.07 4.91
CA THR A 4 21.80 -15.76 3.53
C THR A 4 20.96 -16.60 2.57
N ILE A 5 20.34 -15.93 1.61
CA ILE A 5 19.75 -16.56 0.42
C ILE A 5 20.54 -16.14 -0.82
N GLN A 6 20.65 -17.01 -1.81
CA GLN A 6 21.29 -16.68 -3.07
C GLN A 6 20.23 -16.38 -4.13
N VAL A 7 20.40 -15.28 -4.84
CA VAL A 7 19.54 -14.86 -5.95
C VAL A 7 20.40 -14.36 -7.11
N ASN A 8 19.85 -14.37 -8.32
CA ASN A 8 20.52 -13.81 -9.49
C ASN A 8 20.64 -12.29 -9.38
N GLU A 9 21.65 -11.71 -10.00
CA GLU A 9 21.84 -10.25 -10.07
C GLU A 9 20.62 -9.55 -10.69
N SER A 10 20.03 -10.15 -11.73
CA SER A 10 18.79 -9.65 -12.34
C SER A 10 17.61 -9.60 -11.38
N THR A 11 17.53 -10.51 -10.42
CA THR A 11 16.50 -10.48 -9.36
C THR A 11 16.75 -9.30 -8.41
N VAL A 12 18.01 -9.05 -8.04
CA VAL A 12 18.37 -7.91 -7.19
C VAL A 12 18.02 -6.58 -7.86
N GLU A 13 18.28 -6.45 -9.17
CA GLU A 13 17.87 -5.27 -9.94
C GLU A 13 16.35 -5.10 -9.96
N ARG A 14 15.59 -6.20 -10.13
CA ARG A 14 14.12 -6.15 -10.06
C ARG A 14 13.63 -5.70 -8.69
N LEU A 15 14.22 -6.21 -7.61
CA LEU A 15 13.84 -5.82 -6.25
C LEU A 15 14.05 -4.32 -5.98
N LYS A 16 15.03 -3.67 -6.63
CA LYS A 16 15.23 -2.22 -6.49
C LYS A 16 14.02 -1.39 -6.95
N TYR A 17 13.27 -1.85 -7.95
CA TYR A 17 12.07 -1.16 -8.42
C TYR A 17 10.92 -1.19 -7.42
N PHE A 18 10.92 -2.14 -6.50
CA PHE A 18 9.89 -2.28 -5.46
C PHE A 18 10.21 -1.51 -4.18
N LYS A 19 11.28 -0.70 -4.17
CA LYS A 19 11.61 0.18 -3.06
C LYS A 19 10.65 1.35 -2.99
N ASN A 20 9.95 1.47 -1.88
CA ASN A 20 9.14 2.63 -1.52
C ASN A 20 10.00 3.79 -1.00
N TYR A 21 11.17 3.49 -0.43
CA TYR A 21 12.11 4.50 0.07
C TYR A 21 13.56 4.02 -0.03
N THR A 22 14.52 4.96 -0.05
CA THR A 22 15.93 4.69 -0.38
C THR A 22 16.58 3.63 0.53
N LYS A 23 16.21 3.61 1.82
CA LYS A 23 16.83 2.76 2.85
C LYS A 23 16.10 1.44 3.11
N GLU A 24 15.07 1.11 2.34
CA GLU A 24 14.33 -0.16 2.49
C GLU A 24 15.26 -1.34 2.18
N SER A 25 15.28 -2.33 3.06
CA SER A 25 16.09 -3.55 2.91
C SER A 25 15.44 -4.52 1.92
N TYR A 26 16.23 -5.40 1.32
CA TYR A 26 15.68 -6.43 0.44
C TYR A 26 14.78 -7.42 1.19
N ASP A 27 15.04 -7.68 2.47
CA ASP A 27 14.20 -8.52 3.32
C ASP A 27 12.81 -7.91 3.51
N GLU A 28 12.72 -6.61 3.79
CA GLU A 28 11.45 -5.89 3.87
C GLU A 28 10.67 -5.94 2.55
N ILE A 29 11.35 -5.72 1.42
CA ILE A 29 10.71 -5.78 0.09
C ILE A 29 10.17 -7.17 -0.18
N ILE A 30 10.94 -8.22 0.12
CA ILE A 30 10.54 -9.61 -0.11
C ILE A 30 9.32 -9.95 0.75
N ASN A 31 9.33 -9.60 2.05
CA ASN A 31 8.17 -9.82 2.93
C ASN A 31 6.94 -9.06 2.45
N LYS A 32 7.06 -7.77 2.11
CA LYS A 32 5.96 -6.98 1.56
C LYS A 32 5.34 -7.62 0.31
N LEU A 33 6.17 -8.12 -0.61
CA LEU A 33 5.67 -8.81 -1.83
C LEU A 33 5.01 -10.16 -1.53
N MET A 34 5.44 -10.84 -0.46
CA MET A 34 4.78 -12.08 0.01
C MET A 34 3.44 -11.74 0.66
N ASP A 35 3.41 -10.73 1.53
CA ASP A 35 2.19 -10.25 2.18
C ASP A 35 1.14 -9.85 1.13
N GLU A 36 1.52 -9.08 0.10
CA GLU A 36 0.64 -8.73 -1.04
C GLU A 36 0.06 -9.97 -1.75
N ARG A 37 0.81 -11.07 -1.80
CA ARG A 37 0.35 -12.33 -2.40
C ARG A 37 -0.55 -13.13 -1.47
N GLU A 38 -0.29 -13.11 -0.18
CA GLU A 38 -1.06 -13.81 0.85
C GLU A 38 -2.40 -13.13 1.15
N GLU A 39 -2.42 -11.80 1.20
CA GLU A 39 -3.65 -11.00 1.38
C GLU A 39 -4.62 -11.18 0.19
N GLY A 40 -4.08 -11.49 -0.99
CA GLY A 40 -4.86 -11.75 -2.19
C GLY A 40 -5.40 -10.48 -2.85
N ALA A 41 -6.28 -10.66 -3.84
CA ALA A 41 -6.91 -9.52 -4.51
C ALA A 41 -8.05 -8.95 -3.67
N LEU A 42 -8.26 -7.63 -3.75
CA LEU A 42 -9.47 -7.00 -3.23
C LEU A 42 -10.71 -7.65 -3.85
N SER A 43 -11.76 -7.83 -3.05
CA SER A 43 -13.03 -8.36 -3.55
C SER A 43 -13.68 -7.38 -4.53
N ASP A 44 -14.54 -7.90 -5.41
CA ASP A 44 -15.30 -7.07 -6.37
C ASP A 44 -16.21 -6.04 -5.67
N GLU A 45 -16.64 -6.32 -4.44
CA GLU A 45 -17.40 -5.38 -3.62
C GLU A 45 -16.51 -4.23 -3.16
N THR A 46 -15.35 -4.54 -2.56
CA THR A 46 -14.39 -3.53 -2.12
C THR A 46 -13.93 -2.64 -3.29
N LEU A 47 -13.68 -3.22 -4.47
CA LEU A 47 -13.33 -2.46 -5.67
C LEU A 47 -14.44 -1.51 -6.12
N ARG A 48 -15.70 -1.96 -6.05
CA ARG A 48 -16.86 -1.11 -6.39
C ARG A 48 -17.01 0.05 -5.41
N ASP A 49 -16.84 -0.20 -4.11
CA ASP A 49 -16.94 0.83 -3.08
C ASP A 49 -15.83 1.88 -3.22
N ILE A 50 -14.60 1.45 -3.48
CA ILE A 50 -13.48 2.35 -3.78
C ILE A 50 -13.80 3.21 -5.01
N ALA A 51 -14.30 2.60 -6.09
CA ALA A 51 -14.66 3.34 -7.31
C ALA A 51 -15.78 4.36 -7.07
N ALA A 52 -16.78 4.01 -6.26
CA ALA A 52 -17.86 4.92 -5.88
C ALA A 52 -17.34 6.10 -5.05
N GLY A 53 -16.45 5.85 -4.08
CA GLY A 53 -15.80 6.88 -3.28
C GLY A 53 -14.97 7.84 -4.13
N LEU A 54 -14.14 7.31 -5.03
CA LEU A 54 -13.34 8.12 -5.97
C LEU A 54 -14.22 8.99 -6.87
N LYS A 55 -15.36 8.46 -7.33
CA LYS A 55 -16.33 9.23 -8.10
C LYS A 55 -16.94 10.37 -7.27
N GLY A 56 -17.30 10.10 -6.01
CA GLY A 56 -17.80 11.11 -5.08
C GLY A 56 -16.82 12.26 -4.88
N VAL A 57 -15.53 11.95 -4.65
CA VAL A 57 -14.47 12.96 -4.52
C VAL A 57 -14.34 13.80 -5.79
N ARG A 58 -14.34 13.17 -6.97
CA ARG A 58 -14.29 13.89 -8.26
C ARG A 58 -15.50 14.81 -8.48
N GLU A 59 -16.66 14.44 -7.95
CA GLU A 59 -17.89 15.25 -8.00
C GLU A 59 -17.95 16.30 -6.88
N GLY A 60 -16.91 16.44 -6.05
CA GLY A 60 -16.87 17.38 -4.94
C GLY A 60 -17.73 16.97 -3.73
N LYS A 61 -18.18 15.72 -3.68
CA LYS A 61 -19.01 15.16 -2.59
C LYS A 61 -18.15 14.65 -1.44
N GLY A 62 -17.29 15.50 -0.90
CA GLY A 62 -16.43 15.20 0.25
C GLY A 62 -16.82 15.99 1.49
N THR A 63 -16.41 15.49 2.66
CA THR A 63 -16.50 16.23 3.92
C THR A 63 -15.17 16.95 4.18
N PRO A 64 -15.18 18.20 4.69
CA PRO A 64 -13.96 18.89 5.11
C PRO A 64 -13.14 18.05 6.11
N LEU A 65 -11.81 18.11 5.98
CA LEU A 65 -10.91 17.28 6.79
C LEU A 65 -11.02 17.64 8.29
N GLU A 66 -11.29 18.92 8.59
CA GLU A 66 -11.48 19.44 9.95
C GLU A 66 -12.70 18.83 10.63
N ASP A 67 -13.80 18.67 9.89
CA ASP A 67 -15.03 18.09 10.40
C ASP A 67 -14.86 16.60 10.67
N VAL A 68 -14.19 15.87 9.76
CA VAL A 68 -13.84 14.45 9.94
C VAL A 68 -12.90 14.28 11.14
N ALA A 69 -11.85 15.09 11.25
CA ALA A 69 -10.92 15.01 12.36
C ALA A 69 -11.61 15.23 13.72
N LYS A 70 -12.55 16.16 13.80
CA LYS A 70 -13.37 16.40 14.99
C LYS A 70 -14.27 15.21 15.31
N GLU A 71 -14.91 14.62 14.32
CA GLU A 71 -15.79 13.45 14.48
C GLU A 71 -15.01 12.23 15.02
N PHE A 72 -13.82 11.98 14.48
CA PHE A 72 -12.98 10.84 14.85
C PHE A 72 -12.03 11.12 16.02
N GLY A 73 -12.02 12.33 16.59
CA GLY A 73 -11.17 12.71 17.72
C GLY A 73 -9.67 12.76 17.39
N VAL A 74 -9.32 12.96 16.11
CA VAL A 74 -7.94 13.03 15.64
C VAL A 74 -7.51 14.50 15.60
N LYS A 75 -6.29 14.81 16.03
CA LYS A 75 -5.70 16.15 15.88
C LYS A 75 -5.03 16.29 14.51
N LEU A 76 -5.38 17.35 13.79
CA LEU A 76 -4.71 17.80 12.55
C LEU A 76 -3.46 18.63 12.86
#